data_AF-A0A2D8K465-F1
#
_entry.id   AF-A0A2D8K465-F1
#
_cell.length_a   1.000
_cell.length_b   1.000
_cell.length_c   1.000
_cell.angle_alpha   90.00
_cell.angle_beta   90.00
_cell.angle_gamma   90.00
#
_symmetry.space_group_name_H-M   'P 1'
#
loop_
_entity.id
_entity.type
_entity.pdbx_description
1 polymer ?
#
loop_
_entity_poly.entity_id
_entity_poly.type
_entity_poly.pdbx_seq_one_letter_code
_entity_poly.pdbx_strand_id
1 'polypeptide(L)' 'MNIFKRPAVHYGKTPEPETPYQQAAQVWDNRIGSARVQAKNWRYMAFGSLILSAGFA' A
#
# COMPACT_ATOMS: atom_id res chain seq x y z
N MET A 1 -28.65 -8.79 33.04
CA MET A 1 -27.19 -8.94 32.87
C MET A 1 -26.71 -9.92 33.93
N ASN A 2 -26.17 -11.10 33.55
CA ASN A 2 -25.76 -12.13 34.51
C ASN A 2 -24.42 -11.77 35.15
N ILE A 3 -24.43 -11.60 36.47
CA ILE A 3 -23.27 -11.20 37.30
C ILE A 3 -22.21 -12.32 37.42
N PHE A 4 -22.54 -13.56 37.05
CA PHE A 4 -21.66 -14.72 37.16
C PHE A 4 -20.88 -15.08 35.88
N LYS A 5 -20.95 -14.27 34.81
CA LYS A 5 -20.15 -14.54 33.60
C LYS A 5 -18.74 -13.98 33.76
N ARG A 6 -17.73 -14.87 33.75
CA ARG A 6 -16.31 -14.52 33.71
C ARG A 6 -16.03 -13.65 32.46
N PRO A 7 -15.31 -12.51 32.57
CA PRO A 7 -14.89 -11.75 31.41
C PRO A 7 -13.97 -12.62 30.55
N ALA A 8 -14.38 -12.90 29.31
CA ALA A 8 -13.52 -13.55 28.33
C ALA A 8 -12.42 -12.57 27.96
N VAL A 9 -11.17 -12.86 28.33
CA VAL A 9 -10.01 -12.10 27.90
C VAL A 9 -9.80 -12.44 26.43
N HIS A 10 -10.47 -11.69 25.54
CA HIS A 10 -10.13 -11.71 24.13
C HIS A 10 -8.78 -11.01 24.01
N TYR A 11 -7.69 -11.80 24.07
CA TYR A 11 -6.44 -11.36 23.47
C TYR A 11 -6.79 -11.06 22.01
N GLY A 12 -6.77 -9.78 21.64
CA GLY A 12 -7.08 -9.35 20.27
C GLY A 12 -6.30 -10.23 19.31
N LYS A 13 -6.98 -10.72 18.25
CA LYS A 13 -6.40 -11.64 17.26
C LYS A 13 -4.97 -11.21 16.97
N THR A 14 -4.00 -11.98 17.48
CA THR A 14 -2.60 -11.73 17.17
C THR A 14 -2.48 -11.91 15.67
N PRO A 15 -2.00 -10.91 14.92
CA PRO A 15 -1.81 -11.06 13.48
C PRO A 15 -0.89 -12.26 13.24
N GLU A 16 -1.21 -13.05 12.21
CA GLU A 16 -0.38 -14.21 11.87
C GLU A 16 1.06 -13.76 11.63
N PRO A 17 2.06 -14.51 12.14
CA PRO A 17 3.46 -14.13 12.00
C PRO A 17 3.84 -14.07 10.52
N GLU A 18 4.33 -12.91 10.11
CA GLU A 18 4.82 -12.70 8.75
C GLU A 18 6.06 -13.57 8.49
N THR A 19 5.92 -14.54 7.60
CA THR A 19 7.00 -15.48 7.32
C THR A 19 8.09 -14.80 6.49
N PRO A 20 9.36 -15.22 6.59
CA PRO A 20 10.44 -14.69 5.76
C PRO A 20 10.15 -14.74 4.25
N TYR A 21 9.34 -15.70 3.79
CA TYR A 21 8.89 -15.81 2.41
C TYR A 21 7.89 -14.71 2.01
N GLN A 22 7.01 -14.30 2.93
CA GLN A 22 6.08 -13.19 2.70
C GLN A 22 6.84 -11.85 2.58
N GLN A 23 7.87 -11.65 3.40
CA GLN A 23 8.76 -10.48 3.30
C GLN A 23 9.46 -10.40 1.94
N ALA A 24 9.93 -11.54 1.40
CA ALA A 24 10.56 -11.58 0.07
C ALA A 24 9.59 -11.20 -1.05
N ALA A 25 8.32 -11.66 -0.97
CA ALA A 25 7.27 -11.26 -1.90
C ALA A 25 6.97 -9.76 -1.83
N GLN A 26 6.87 -9.20 -0.62
CA GLN A 26 6.67 -7.77 -0.39
C GLN A 26 7.80 -6.93 -1.02
N VAL A 27 9.05 -7.34 -0.87
CA VAL A 27 10.22 -6.65 -1.45
C VAL A 27 10.19 -6.72 -2.98
N TRP A 28 9.81 -7.85 -3.56
CA TRP A 28 9.65 -8.00 -4.99
C TRP A 28 8.57 -7.06 -5.54
N ASP A 29 7.40 -7.05 -4.91
CA ASP A 29 6.28 -6.18 -5.31
C ASP A 29 6.64 -4.71 -5.18
N ASN A 30 7.36 -4.32 -4.13
CA ASN A 30 7.84 -2.95 -3.96
C ASN A 30 8.80 -2.52 -5.09
N ARG A 31 9.68 -3.40 -5.57
CA ARG A 31 10.61 -3.10 -6.68
C ARG A 31 9.88 -2.94 -8.01
N ILE A 32 8.96 -3.85 -8.34
CA ILE A 32 8.22 -3.84 -9.61
C ILE A 32 7.13 -2.76 -9.60
N GLY A 33 6.42 -2.62 -8.48
CA GLY A 33 5.35 -1.65 -8.29
C GLY A 33 5.86 -0.21 -8.32
N SER A 34 6.97 0.07 -7.63
CA SER A 34 7.56 1.42 -7.61
C SER A 34 8.00 1.89 -9.01
N ALA A 35 8.66 1.04 -9.80
CA ALA A 35 9.07 1.38 -11.16
C ALA A 35 7.86 1.73 -12.07
N ARG A 36 6.76 0.99 -11.97
CA ARG A 36 5.53 1.25 -12.74
C ARG A 36 4.87 2.57 -12.35
N VAL A 37 4.78 2.85 -11.04
CA VAL A 37 4.20 4.11 -10.54
C VAL A 37 5.05 5.30 -10.97
N GLN A 38 6.39 5.19 -10.90
CA GLN A 38 7.29 6.23 -11.37
C GLN A 38 7.12 6.52 -12.87
N ALA A 39 7.05 5.48 -13.71
CA ALA A 39 6.81 5.65 -15.14
C ALA A 39 5.46 6.34 -15.43
N LYS A 40 4.40 5.98 -14.68
CA LYS A 40 3.09 6.62 -14.78
C LYS A 40 3.13 8.09 -14.37
N ASN A 41 3.80 8.41 -13.25
CA ASN A 41 3.95 9.79 -12.79
C ASN A 41 4.74 10.65 -13.78
N TRP A 42 5.78 10.08 -14.40
CA TRP A 42 6.54 10.76 -15.44
C TRP A 42 5.69 11.09 -16.67
N ARG A 43 4.80 10.19 -17.07
CA ARG A 43 3.83 10.46 -18.14
C ARG A 43 2.90 11.61 -17.78
N TYR A 44 2.40 11.66 -16.54
CA TYR A 44 1.56 12.78 -16.10
C TYR A 44 2.30 14.12 -16.09
N MET A 45 3.55 14.15 -15.66
CA MET A 45 4.37 15.36 -15.73
C MET A 45 4.55 15.81 -17.19
N ALA A 46 4.88 14.88 -18.10
CA ALA A 46 5.04 15.20 -19.51
C ALA A 46 3.75 15.77 -20.13
N PHE A 47 2.61 15.10 -19.92
CA PHE A 47 1.32 15.60 -20.41
C PHE A 47 0.89 16.90 -19.74
N GLY A 48 1.12 17.07 -18.44
CA GLY A 48 0.85 18.30 -17.73
C GLY A 48 1.62 19.49 -18.32
N SER A 49 2.92 19.32 -18.55
CA SER A 49 3.75 20.33 -19.22
C SER A 49 3.30 20.61 -20.64
N LEU A 50 2.94 19.58 -21.41
CA LEU A 50 2.42 19.76 -22.78
C LEU A 50 1.12 20.56 -22.81
N ILE A 51 0.18 20.27 -21.91
CA ILE A 51 -1.09 21.00 -21.81
C ILE A 51 -0.84 22.45 -21.40
N LEU A 52 0.05 22.69 -20.44
CA LEU A 52 0.41 24.04 -20.04
C LEU A 52 1.04 24.80 -21.22
N SER A 53 2.00 24.20 -21.93
CA SER A 53 2.61 24.83 -23.10
C SER A 53 1.62 25.07 -24.24
N ALA A 54 0.70 24.14 -24.50
CA ALA A 54 -0.28 24.27 -25.58
C ALA A 54 -1.49 25.16 -25.22
N GLY A 55 -1.83 25.29 -23.94
CA GLY A 55 -2.96 26.10 -23.46
C GLY A 55 -2.60 27.53 -23.09
N PHE A 56 -1.32 27.83 -22.85
CA PHE A 56 -0.80 29.19 -22.65
C PHE A 56 -0.15 29.81 -23.90
N ALA A 57 -0.02 29.05 -25.01
CA ALA A 57 0.41 29.54 -26.32
C ALA A 57 -0.79 29.99 -27.16
#